data_AF-A0A9K3N1A4-F1
#
_entry.id   AF-A0A9K3N1A4-F1
#
_cell.length_a   1.000
_cell.length_b   1.000
_cell.length_c   1.000
_cell.angle_alpha   90.00
_cell.angle_beta   90.00
_cell.angle_gamma   90.00
#
_symmetry.space_group_name_H-M   'P 1'
#
loop_
_entity.id
_entity.type
_entity.pdbx_description
1 polymer ?
#
loop_
_entity_poly.entity_id
_entity_poly.type
_entity_poly.pdbx_seq_one_letter_code
_entity_poly.pdbx_strand_id
1 'polypeptide(L)'
;MSSSSTSASRVFRNPKMFKVDLQGNVYCHHDIVAVIQLVGRKSLRQGQEFCGCSQWPRSYYNFFLWKEDVDNVFKQHASDCRFSYEDLTFQNMDLQNKLLVEENKVLKAKISRTESKWNKPYVLTLFIAITILLYMFK
;
A
#
# COMPACT_ATOMS: atom_id res chain seq x y z
N MET A 1 8.96 11.23 58.77
CA MET A 1 8.09 11.02 57.59
C MET A 1 8.91 11.35 56.37
N SER A 2 9.41 10.35 55.65
CA SER A 2 10.27 10.55 54.49
C SER A 2 9.47 10.28 53.23
N SER A 3 9.14 11.34 52.52
CA SER A 3 8.39 11.31 51.27
C SER A 3 9.34 10.89 50.13
N SER A 4 9.43 9.60 49.87
CA SER A 4 10.10 9.11 48.67
C SER A 4 9.22 9.39 47.45
N SER A 5 9.51 10.50 46.77
CA SER A 5 8.97 10.82 45.45
C SER A 5 9.57 9.85 44.43
N THR A 6 8.88 8.73 44.20
CA THR A 6 9.20 7.83 43.11
C THR A 6 8.79 8.52 41.80
N SER A 7 9.71 9.29 41.23
CA SER A 7 9.60 9.77 39.85
C SER A 7 9.45 8.55 38.95
N ALA A 8 8.23 8.27 38.51
CA ALA A 8 7.94 7.23 37.53
C ALA A 8 8.62 7.65 36.23
N SER A 9 9.87 7.22 36.02
CA SER A 9 10.49 7.33 34.71
C SER A 9 9.63 6.52 33.76
N ARG A 10 8.92 7.21 32.86
CA ARG A 10 8.30 6.57 31.71
C ARG A 10 9.45 6.04 30.89
N VAL A 11 9.83 4.79 31.12
CA VAL A 11 10.72 4.06 30.22
C VAL A 11 9.97 4.00 28.90
N PHE A 12 10.33 4.89 27.97
CA PHE A 12 9.93 4.81 26.57
C PHE A 12 10.51 3.51 26.01
N ARG A 13 9.84 2.39 26.30
CA ARG A 13 10.11 1.14 25.60
C ARG A 13 9.59 1.37 24.21
N ASN A 14 10.47 1.62 23.25
CA ASN A 14 10.09 1.62 21.84
C ASN A 14 9.33 0.33 21.58
N PRO A 15 8.01 0.39 21.32
CA PRO A 15 7.26 -0.82 21.01
C PRO A 15 7.92 -1.45 19.80
N LYS A 16 8.15 -2.77 19.83
CA LYS A 16 8.59 -3.50 18.64
C LYS A 16 7.40 -3.51 17.67
N MET A 17 7.25 -2.41 16.92
CA MET A 17 6.35 -2.34 15.78
C MET A 17 7.02 -3.06 14.63
N PHE A 18 6.32 -4.07 14.11
CA PHE A 18 6.88 -4.94 13.08
C PHE A 18 6.69 -4.37 11.68
N LYS A 19 5.56 -3.68 11.44
CA LYS A 19 5.20 -3.13 10.14
C LYS A 19 4.11 -2.07 10.28
N VAL A 20 4.24 -1.00 9.52
CA VAL A 20 3.30 0.10 9.40
C VAL A 20 3.18 0.47 7.92
N ASP A 21 1.98 0.78 7.44
CA ASP A 21 1.79 1.27 6.07
C ASP A 21 1.77 2.80 5.97
N LEU A 22 1.69 3.30 4.74
CA LEU A 22 1.62 4.74 4.48
C LEU A 22 0.40 5.37 5.16
N GLN A 23 -0.72 4.65 5.25
CA GLN A 23 -1.95 5.11 5.88
C GLN A 23 -1.88 5.14 7.42
N GLY A 24 -0.75 4.76 8.02
CA GLY A 24 -0.57 4.70 9.47
C GLY A 24 -1.19 3.47 10.12
N ASN A 25 -1.59 2.47 9.33
CA ASN A 25 -2.10 1.22 9.88
C ASN A 25 -0.95 0.40 10.45
N VAL A 26 -1.15 -0.12 11.66
CA VAL A 26 -0.21 -1.02 12.33
C VAL A 26 -0.58 -2.46 12.01
N TYR A 27 0.41 -3.30 11.67
CA TYR A 27 0.19 -4.70 11.35
C TYR A 27 0.61 -5.61 12.50
N CYS A 28 -0.21 -6.62 12.78
CA CYS A 28 0.12 -7.67 13.75
C CYS A 28 1.05 -8.73 13.13
N HIS A 29 1.47 -9.72 13.93
CA HIS A 29 2.34 -10.82 13.49
C HIS A 29 1.79 -11.69 12.35
N HIS A 30 0.48 -11.66 12.09
CA HIS A 30 -0.15 -12.39 10.99
C HIS A 30 -0.16 -11.59 9.67
N ASP A 31 0.50 -10.44 9.63
CA ASP A 31 0.43 -9.48 8.52
C ASP A 31 -1.00 -8.99 8.22
N ILE A 32 -1.80 -8.88 9.28
CA ILE A 32 -3.17 -8.35 9.24
C ILE A 32 -3.19 -7.04 10.02
N VAL A 33 -3.98 -6.07 9.56
CA VAL A 33 -4.19 -4.79 10.25
C VAL A 33 -4.66 -5.04 11.68
N ALA A 34 -3.95 -4.45 12.64
CA ALA A 34 -4.29 -4.49 14.05
C ALA A 34 -5.55 -3.68 14.30
N VAL A 35 -6.41 -4.19 15.17
CA VAL A 35 -7.67 -3.54 15.54
C VAL A 35 -7.52 -2.79 16.85
N ILE A 36 -8.12 -1.60 16.92
CA ILE A 36 -8.19 -0.83 18.16
C ILE A 36 -9.25 -1.46 19.05
N GLN A 37 -8.86 -1.74 20.30
CA GLN A 37 -9.71 -2.34 21.31
C GLN A 37 -9.67 -1.50 22.59
N LEU A 38 -10.77 -1.53 23.34
CA LEU A 38 -10.91 -0.84 24.62
C LEU A 38 -10.65 -1.80 25.77
N VAL A 39 -9.86 -1.35 26.73
CA VAL A 39 -9.62 -2.09 27.96
C VAL A 39 -10.91 -2.18 28.78
N GLY A 40 -11.29 -3.41 29.13
CA GLY A 40 -12.48 -3.71 29.92
C GLY A 40 -12.44 -3.22 31.37
N ARG A 41 -13.58 -3.35 32.06
CA ARG A 41 -13.85 -2.73 33.38
C ARG A 41 -13.05 -3.27 34.58
N LYS A 42 -12.24 -4.32 34.40
CA LYS A 42 -11.48 -4.98 35.48
C LYS A 42 -10.01 -4.57 35.54
N SER A 43 -9.61 -3.52 34.83
CA SER A 43 -8.22 -3.07 34.73
C SER A 43 -8.04 -1.66 35.28
N LEU A 44 -6.87 -1.39 35.87
CA LEU A 44 -6.41 -0.04 36.25
C LEU A 44 -6.39 0.94 35.06
N ARG A 45 -6.29 0.41 33.84
CA ARG A 45 -6.28 1.15 32.58
C ARG A 45 -7.63 1.08 31.85
N GLN A 46 -8.73 0.90 32.58
CA GLN A 46 -10.07 0.83 32.00
C GLN A 46 -10.33 2.02 31.06
N GLY A 47 -10.92 1.72 29.89
CA GLY A 47 -11.24 2.73 28.89
C GLY A 47 -10.04 3.20 28.05
N GLN A 48 -8.82 2.78 28.36
CA GLN A 48 -7.69 3.01 27.47
C GLN A 48 -7.78 2.13 26.22
N GLU A 49 -7.19 2.61 25.13
CA GLU A 49 -7.16 1.93 23.84
C GLU A 49 -5.83 1.20 23.62
N PHE A 50 -5.90 0.04 22.99
CA PHE A 50 -4.75 -0.73 22.57
C PHE A 50 -4.97 -1.34 21.19
N CYS A 51 -3.89 -1.53 20.44
CA CYS A 51 -3.87 -2.25 19.18
C CYS A 51 -3.67 -3.74 19.48
N GLY A 52 -4.64 -4.56 19.08
CA GLY A 52 -4.61 -6.02 19.21
C GLY A 52 -4.77 -6.73 17.87
N CYS A 53 -4.41 -8.00 17.81
CA CYS A 53 -4.71 -8.82 16.64
C CYS A 53 -6.23 -9.07 16.55
N SER A 54 -6.81 -8.98 15.35
CA SER A 54 -8.21 -9.31 15.09
C SER A 54 -8.55 -10.79 15.33
N GLN A 55 -7.55 -11.67 15.31
CA GLN A 55 -7.70 -13.09 15.58
C GLN A 55 -7.64 -13.45 17.07
N TRP A 56 -7.40 -12.47 17.95
CA TRP A 56 -7.42 -12.70 19.40
C TRP A 56 -8.86 -12.97 19.88
N PRO A 57 -9.12 -13.94 20.78
CA PRO A 57 -8.17 -14.79 21.52
C PRO A 57 -7.84 -16.14 20.87
N ARG A 58 -8.23 -16.37 19.61
CA ARG A 58 -8.12 -17.69 18.95
C ARG A 58 -6.72 -17.99 18.41
N SER A 59 -5.85 -16.99 18.26
CA SER A 59 -4.48 -17.18 17.76
C SER A 59 -3.44 -17.27 18.88
N TYR A 60 -2.38 -18.05 18.65
CA TYR A 60 -1.27 -18.25 19.60
C TYR A 60 -0.36 -17.01 19.75
N TYR A 61 -0.46 -16.05 18.84
CA TYR A 61 0.38 -14.86 18.84
C TYR A 61 -0.31 -13.69 19.56
N ASN A 62 0.23 -13.34 20.72
CA ASN A 62 -0.23 -12.22 21.53
C ASN A 62 0.38 -10.90 21.01
N PHE A 63 -0.17 -10.37 19.91
CA PHE A 63 0.13 -9.00 19.50
C PHE A 63 -0.67 -8.01 20.35
N PHE A 64 0.04 -7.14 21.06
CA PHE A 64 -0.53 -6.11 21.92
C PHE A 64 0.40 -4.91 21.94
N LEU A 65 -0.14 -3.72 21.65
CA LEU A 65 0.56 -2.44 21.80
C LEU A 65 -0.42 -1.40 22.35
N TRP A 66 0.02 -0.55 23.27
CA TRP A 66 -0.81 0.58 23.70
C TRP A 66 -0.92 1.60 22.57
N LYS A 67 -2.13 2.15 22.37
CA LYS A 67 -2.34 3.17 21.36
C LYS A 67 -1.49 4.41 21.63
N GLU A 68 -1.34 4.81 22.91
CA GLU A 68 -0.48 5.93 23.30
C GLU A 68 0.98 5.73 22.87
N ASP A 69 1.53 4.52 23.00
CA ASP A 69 2.91 4.23 22.61
C ASP A 69 3.07 4.30 21.07
N VAL A 70 2.07 3.82 20.34
CA VAL A 70 2.00 3.89 18.87
C VAL A 70 1.94 5.35 18.41
N ASP A 71 1.02 6.14 18.98
CA ASP A 71 0.86 7.56 18.65
C ASP A 71 2.14 8.37 18.94
N ASN A 72 2.84 8.05 20.03
CA ASN A 72 4.10 8.70 20.37
C ASN A 72 5.21 8.41 19.35
N VAL A 73 5.32 7.17 18.88
CA VAL A 73 6.28 6.81 17.84
C VAL A 73 5.95 7.51 16.52
N PHE A 74 4.67 7.58 16.15
CA PHE A 74 4.25 8.34 14.97
C PHE A 74 4.58 9.83 15.08
N LYS A 75 4.34 10.45 16.24
CA LYS A 75 4.70 11.85 16.49
C LYS A 75 6.21 12.08 16.40
N GLN A 76 7.00 11.18 16.98
CA GLN A 76 8.46 11.28 16.94
C GLN A 76 9.00 11.14 15.51
N HIS A 77 8.46 10.21 14.72
CA HIS A 77 8.86 10.08 13.32
C HIS A 77 8.34 11.23 12.44
N ALA A 78 7.16 11.78 12.72
CA ALA A 78 6.66 12.96 12.03
C ALA A 78 7.56 14.18 12.24
N SER A 79 8.18 14.33 13.43
CA SER A 79 9.15 15.40 13.68
C SER A 79 10.50 15.19 12.99
N ASP A 80 10.90 13.94 12.73
CA ASP A 80 12.17 13.61 12.08
C ASP A 80 12.08 13.54 10.54
N CYS A 81 10.88 13.41 9.98
CA CYS A 81 10.68 13.31 8.55
C CYS A 81 10.71 14.70 7.89
N ARG A 82 11.71 14.94 7.04
CA ARG A 82 11.82 16.14 6.20
C ARG A 82 10.72 16.29 5.13
N PHE A 83 9.91 15.26 4.93
CA PHE A 83 8.87 15.19 3.91
C PHE A 83 7.52 14.94 4.58
N SER A 84 6.48 15.68 4.17
CA SER A 84 5.12 15.44 4.66
C SER A 84 4.60 14.11 4.12
N TYR A 85 3.68 13.49 4.85
CA TYR A 85 2.92 12.34 4.37
C TYR A 85 2.24 12.61 3.02
N GLU A 86 1.74 13.84 2.83
CA GLU A 86 1.14 14.27 1.56
C GLU A 86 2.16 14.24 0.42
N ASP A 87 3.41 14.63 0.67
CA ASP A 87 4.48 14.66 -0.34
C ASP A 87 4.85 13.25 -0.81
N LEU A 88 4.96 12.30 0.13
CA LEU A 88 5.23 10.90 -0.18
C LEU A 88 4.09 10.25 -0.98
N THR A 89 2.85 10.57 -0.62
CA THR A 89 1.66 10.09 -1.33
C THR A 89 1.63 10.64 -2.75
N PHE A 90 1.92 11.94 -2.92
CA PHE A 90 2.00 12.59 -4.22
C PHE A 90 3.10 11.98 -5.10
N GLN A 91 4.30 11.77 -4.56
CA GLN A 91 5.40 11.14 -5.29
C GLN A 91 5.08 9.70 -5.72
N ASN A 92 4.42 8.92 -4.86
CA ASN A 92 4.02 7.56 -5.19
C ASN A 92 2.99 7.55 -6.34
N MET A 93 1.98 8.42 -6.26
CA MET A 93 0.99 8.61 -7.32
C MET A 93 1.64 9.04 -8.65
N ASP A 94 2.58 9.99 -8.62
CA ASP A 94 3.30 10.45 -9.81
C ASP A 94 4.12 9.31 -10.45
N LEU A 95 4.80 8.50 -9.64
CA LEU A 95 5.53 7.32 -10.12
C LEU A 95 4.60 6.29 -10.77
N GLN A 96 3.46 5.98 -10.14
CA GLN A 96 2.47 5.06 -10.71
C GLN A 96 1.93 5.57 -12.05
N ASN A 97 1.60 6.86 -12.13
CA ASN A 97 1.14 7.47 -13.38
C ASN A 97 2.19 7.39 -14.49
N LYS A 98 3.47 7.64 -14.17
CA LYS A 98 4.57 7.51 -15.15
C LYS A 98 4.70 6.08 -15.67
N LEU A 99 4.61 5.08 -14.79
CA LEU A 99 4.66 3.68 -15.19
C LEU A 99 3.49 3.31 -16.09
N LEU A 100 2.27 3.74 -15.76
CA LEU A 100 1.07 3.52 -16.56
C LEU A 100 1.16 4.18 -17.94
N VAL A 101 1.78 5.36 -18.05
CA VAL A 101 1.99 6.03 -19.34
C VAL A 101 2.95 5.24 -20.22
N GLU A 102 4.07 4.76 -19.67
CA GLU A 102 5.02 3.93 -20.43
C GLU A 102 4.39 2.60 -20.86
N GLU A 103 3.65 1.93 -19.97
CA GLU A 103 2.93 0.69 -20.33
C GLU A 103 1.91 0.94 -21.45
N ASN A 104 1.12 2.00 -21.37
CA ASN A 104 0.18 2.39 -22.42
C ASN A 104 0.88 2.66 -23.76
N LYS A 105 2.04 3.31 -23.73
CA LYS A 105 2.82 3.59 -24.93
C LYS A 105 3.31 2.28 -25.58
N VAL A 106 3.80 1.34 -24.78
CA VAL A 106 4.22 0.02 -25.25
C VAL A 106 3.04 -0.76 -25.83
N LEU A 107 1.88 -0.75 -25.17
CA LEU A 107 0.68 -1.43 -25.64
C LEU A 107 0.18 -0.84 -26.96
N LYS A 108 0.11 0.49 -27.09
CA LYS A 108 -0.26 1.16 -28.33
C LYS A 108 0.68 0.80 -29.49
N ALA A 109 1.99 0.73 -29.23
CA ALA A 109 2.97 0.31 -30.23
C ALA A 109 2.80 -1.16 -30.65
N LYS A 110 2.42 -2.05 -29.72
CA LYS A 110 2.09 -3.45 -30.05
C LYS A 110 0.84 -3.54 -30.91
N ILE A 111 -0.22 -2.81 -30.56
CA ILE A 111 -1.50 -2.81 -31.30
C ILE A 111 -1.30 -2.31 -32.73
N SER A 112 -0.63 -1.17 -32.93
CA SER A 112 -0.38 -0.63 -34.27
C SER A 112 0.48 -1.56 -35.14
N ARG A 113 1.43 -2.26 -34.52
CA ARG A 113 2.24 -3.29 -35.20
C ARG A 113 1.39 -4.49 -35.63
N THR A 114 0.43 -4.92 -34.81
CA THR A 114 -0.49 -5.99 -35.19
C THR A 114 -1.44 -5.55 -36.30
N GLU A 115 -2.06 -4.37 -36.20
CA GLU A 115 -2.96 -3.83 -37.24
C GLU A 115 -2.26 -3.72 -38.61
N SER A 116 -1.04 -3.18 -38.63
CA SER A 116 -0.25 -3.08 -39.87
C SER A 116 0.18 -4.44 -40.44
N LYS A 117 0.28 -5.48 -39.60
CA LYS A 117 0.59 -6.85 -40.04
C LYS A 117 -0.61 -7.51 -40.71
N TRP A 118 -1.83 -7.25 -40.23
CA TRP A 118 -3.05 -7.78 -40.84
C TRP A 118 -3.42 -7.03 -42.12
N ASN A 119 -3.24 -5.71 -42.21
CA ASN A 119 -3.67 -4.94 -43.39
C ASN A 119 -2.83 -5.22 -44.66
N LYS A 120 -1.54 -5.53 -44.54
CA LYS A 120 -0.65 -5.78 -45.69
C LYS A 120 -1.06 -6.97 -46.58
N PRO A 121 -1.33 -8.19 -46.04
CA PRO A 121 -1.74 -9.31 -46.86
C PRO A 121 -3.10 -9.09 -47.53
N TYR A 122 -4.07 -8.44 -46.86
CA TYR A 122 -5.38 -8.15 -47.45
C TYR A 122 -5.31 -7.19 -48.65
N VAL A 123 -4.47 -6.16 -48.56
CA VAL A 123 -4.26 -5.23 -49.69
C VAL A 123 -3.60 -5.96 -50.86
N LEU A 124 -2.58 -6.79 -50.60
CA LEU A 124 -1.91 -7.57 -51.65
C LEU A 124 -2.86 -8.56 -52.35
N THR A 125 -3.66 -9.31 -51.58
CA THR A 125 -4.62 -10.27 -52.16
C THR A 125 -5.73 -9.57 -52.95
N LEU A 126 -6.19 -8.40 -52.50
CA LEU A 126 -7.15 -7.59 -53.25
C LEU A 126 -6.58 -7.13 -54.60
N PHE A 127 -5.34 -6.63 -54.63
CA PHE A 127 -4.67 -6.25 -55.87
C PHE A 127 -4.52 -7.43 -56.84
N ILE A 128 -4.09 -8.60 -56.33
CA ILE A 128 -3.97 -9.81 -57.15
C ILE A 128 -5.34 -10.22 -57.73
N ALA A 129 -6.39 -10.23 -56.90
CA ALA A 129 -7.74 -10.59 -57.33
C ALA A 129 -8.27 -9.65 -58.43
N ILE A 130 -8.08 -8.33 -58.28
CA ILE A 130 -8.46 -7.33 -59.30
C ILE A 130 -7.69 -7.57 -60.60
N THR A 131 -6.39 -7.87 -60.52
CA THR A 131 -5.55 -8.11 -61.70
C THR A 131 -6.01 -9.36 -62.47
N ILE A 132 -6.36 -10.44 -61.76
CA ILE A 132 -6.91 -11.67 -62.34
C ILE A 132 -8.27 -11.38 -63.00
N LEU A 133 -9.15 -10.64 -62.33
CA LEU A 133 -10.44 -10.23 -62.86
C LEU A 133 -10.28 -9.44 -64.17
N LEU A 134 -9.39 -8.45 -64.19
CA LEU A 134 -9.11 -7.66 -65.40
C LEU A 134 -8.53 -8.49 -66.54
N TYR A 135 -7.75 -9.54 -66.24
CA TYR A 135 -7.20 -10.45 -67.24
C TYR A 135 -8.27 -11.38 -67.83
N MET A 136 -9.24 -11.82 -67.03
CA MET A 136 -10.33 -12.71 -67.46
C MET A 136 -11.41 -12.02 -68.30
N PHE A 137 -11.58 -10.71 -68.15
CA PHE A 137 -12.56 -9.90 -68.89
C PHE A 137 -11.95 -9.15 -70.09
N LYS A 138 -10.76 -9.56 -70.54
CA LYS A 138 -10.06 -9.02 -71.71
C LYS A 138 -10.03 -10.06 -72.82
#